data_AF-A0A966JCR8-F1
#
_entry.id   AF-A0A966JCR8-F1
#
_cell.length_a   1.000
_cell.length_b   1.000
_cell.length_c   1.000
_cell.angle_alpha   90.00
_cell.angle_beta   90.00
_cell.angle_gamma   90.00
#
_symmetry.space_group_name_H-M   'P 1'
#
loop_
_entity.id
_entity.type
_entity.pdbx_description
1 polymer ?
#
loop_
_entity_poly.entity_id
_entity_poly.type
_entity_poly.pdbx_seq_one_letter_code
_entity_poly.pdbx_strand_id
1 'polypeptide(L)'
;MLQMTGGVATLAAQPLRDAALHAPFDRLLRTHVRDGLVDYEAFARAPEFTRYLASLDTARVSSLSDDERLAYWINVYNAYTIQLVLRHHERESIRNINRTLGFLQLKGPWNEQIVRAGGRVYTLD
;
A
#
# COMPACT_ATOMS: atom_id res chain seq x y z
N MET A 1 27.27 45.52 14.55
CA MET A 1 27.74 44.58 15.58
C MET A 1 26.53 43.86 16.15
N LEU A 2 26.64 42.55 16.25
CA LEU A 2 25.71 41.53 16.77
C LEU A 2 24.42 41.21 16.00
N GLN A 3 24.49 40.09 15.29
CA GLN A 3 23.39 39.17 15.02
C GLN A 3 22.79 38.68 16.34
N MET A 4 21.47 38.48 16.38
CA MET A 4 20.82 37.47 17.23
C MET A 4 19.87 36.68 16.32
N THR A 5 20.22 35.45 15.88
CA THR A 5 19.91 34.17 16.56
C THR A 5 18.47 34.14 17.05
N GLY A 6 17.54 33.30 16.57
CA GLY A 6 17.65 31.90 16.15
C GLY A 6 16.75 31.06 17.06
N GLY A 7 15.90 30.22 16.45
CA GLY A 7 15.12 29.16 17.14
C GLY A 7 13.83 29.65 17.81
N VAL A 8 12.67 29.03 17.67
CA VAL A 8 12.38 27.59 17.46
C VAL A 8 11.08 27.47 16.67
N ALA A 9 11.14 26.97 15.45
CA ALA A 9 9.97 26.36 14.83
C ALA A 9 9.88 24.93 15.38
N THR A 10 9.18 24.75 16.50
CA THR A 10 8.77 23.43 16.96
C THR A 10 7.71 22.90 15.99
N LEU A 11 8.14 22.32 14.86
CA LEU A 11 7.25 21.60 13.95
C LEU A 11 7.17 20.14 14.38
N ALA A 12 6.63 19.91 15.57
CA ALA A 12 6.25 18.58 16.02
C ALA A 12 4.72 18.46 15.99
N ALA A 13 4.18 18.09 14.82
CA ALA A 13 2.89 17.40 14.66
C ALA A 13 2.55 17.21 13.17
N GLN A 14 3.00 16.10 12.56
CA GLN A 14 2.33 15.54 11.37
C GLN A 14 1.95 14.04 11.39
N PRO A 15 2.02 13.26 12.50
CA PRO A 15 1.69 11.82 12.46
C PRO A 15 0.21 11.51 12.16
N LEU A 16 -0.68 12.50 12.29
CA LEU A 16 -2.12 12.33 12.06
C LEU A 16 -2.46 12.14 10.58
N ARG A 17 -1.64 12.63 9.64
CA ARG A 17 -1.97 12.55 8.20
C ARG A 17 -1.77 11.15 7.64
N ASP A 18 -0.65 10.50 7.97
CA ASP A 18 -0.36 9.13 7.56
C ASP A 18 -1.30 8.13 8.25
N ALA A 19 -1.47 8.27 9.58
CA ALA A 19 -2.39 7.44 10.34
C ALA A 19 -3.84 7.55 9.83
N ALA A 20 -4.31 8.76 9.47
CA ALA A 20 -5.65 8.94 8.91
C ALA A 20 -5.80 8.34 7.51
N LEU A 21 -4.77 8.40 6.67
CA LEU A 21 -4.76 7.77 5.34
C LEU A 21 -4.92 6.25 5.45
N HIS A 22 -4.23 5.62 6.40
CA HIS A 22 -4.21 4.17 6.56
C HIS A 22 -5.31 3.60 7.47
N ALA A 23 -6.04 4.44 8.21
CA ALA A 23 -7.11 4.00 9.11
C ALA A 23 -8.18 3.11 8.46
N PRO A 24 -8.64 3.33 7.20
CA PRO A 24 -9.54 2.41 6.54
C PRO A 24 -8.95 1.01 6.34
N PHE A 25 -7.67 0.93 5.98
CA PHE A 25 -6.99 -0.35 5.77
C PHE A 25 -6.72 -1.08 7.08
N ASP A 26 -6.32 -0.38 8.14
CA ASP A 26 -6.18 -0.95 9.49
C ASP A 26 -7.51 -1.60 9.95
N ARG A 27 -8.65 -0.92 9.74
CA ARG A 27 -9.97 -1.50 10.07
C ARG A 27 -10.29 -2.75 9.26
N LEU A 28 -10.02 -2.75 7.96
CA LEU A 28 -10.21 -3.92 7.10
C LEU A 28 -9.36 -5.10 7.56
N LEU A 29 -8.08 -4.85 7.86
CA LEU A 29 -7.16 -5.87 8.35
C LEU A 29 -7.65 -6.45 9.69
N ARG A 30 -8.02 -5.61 10.67
CA ARG A 30 -8.56 -6.07 11.96
C ARG A 30 -9.85 -6.88 11.84
N THR A 31 -10.67 -6.58 10.83
CA THR A 31 -11.97 -7.23 10.63
C THR A 31 -11.84 -8.55 9.86
N HIS A 32 -10.94 -8.60 8.88
CA HIS A 32 -10.91 -9.64 7.84
C HIS A 32 -9.60 -10.43 7.79
N VAL A 33 -8.68 -10.21 8.73
CA VAL A 33 -7.48 -11.03 8.90
C VAL A 33 -7.54 -11.76 10.24
N ARG A 34 -7.40 -13.08 10.21
CA ARG A 34 -7.34 -13.94 11.41
C ARG A 34 -6.18 -14.91 11.29
N ASP A 35 -5.39 -15.01 12.33
CA ASP A 35 -4.22 -15.92 12.40
C ASP A 35 -3.27 -15.77 11.19
N GLY A 36 -3.12 -14.53 10.70
CA GLY A 36 -2.29 -14.21 9.53
C GLY A 36 -2.93 -14.55 8.17
N LEU A 37 -4.16 -15.07 8.16
CA LEU A 37 -4.90 -15.42 6.93
C LEU A 37 -5.88 -14.32 6.56
N VAL A 38 -5.87 -13.92 5.29
CA VAL A 38 -6.74 -12.87 4.72
C VAL A 38 -8.02 -13.48 4.18
N ASP A 39 -9.18 -12.97 4.59
CA ASP A 39 -10.47 -13.25 3.97
C ASP A 39 -10.61 -12.43 2.66
N TYR A 40 -10.08 -12.98 1.58
CA TYR A 40 -10.12 -12.36 0.25
C TYR A 40 -11.54 -12.08 -0.24
N GLU A 41 -12.51 -12.91 0.12
CA GLU A 41 -13.91 -12.72 -0.28
C GLU A 41 -14.53 -11.51 0.42
N ALA A 42 -14.20 -11.29 1.70
CA ALA A 42 -14.62 -10.08 2.40
C ALA A 42 -13.95 -8.82 1.82
N PHE A 43 -12.65 -8.88 1.52
CA PHE A 43 -11.94 -7.77 0.86
C PHE A 43 -12.53 -7.44 -0.52
N ALA A 44 -12.92 -8.45 -1.31
CA ALA A 44 -13.55 -8.26 -2.62
C ALA A 44 -14.90 -7.54 -2.53
N ARG A 45 -15.65 -7.73 -1.43
CA ARG A 45 -16.96 -7.10 -1.20
C ARG A 45 -16.88 -5.75 -0.49
N ALA A 46 -15.73 -5.38 0.08
CA ALA A 46 -15.59 -4.18 0.89
C ALA A 46 -15.33 -2.93 0.01
N PRO A 47 -16.29 -2.00 -0.16
CA PRO A 47 -16.07 -0.78 -0.94
C PRO A 47 -14.98 0.12 -0.33
N GLU A 48 -14.74 0.01 0.97
CA GLU A 48 -13.66 0.69 1.68
C GLU A 48 -12.29 0.31 1.13
N PHE A 49 -12.10 -0.93 0.68
CA PHE A 49 -10.82 -1.38 0.14
C PHE A 49 -10.50 -0.68 -1.18
N THR A 50 -11.46 -0.61 -2.11
CA THR A 50 -11.30 0.13 -3.36
C THR A 50 -11.07 1.62 -3.13
N ARG A 51 -11.81 2.23 -2.19
CA ARG A 51 -11.61 3.64 -1.81
C ARG A 51 -10.22 3.88 -1.22
N TYR A 52 -9.72 2.95 -0.42
CA TYR A 52 -8.38 3.02 0.14
C TYR A 52 -7.32 2.96 -0.96
N LEU A 53 -7.41 2.02 -1.91
CA LEU A 53 -6.49 1.97 -3.05
C LEU A 53 -6.48 3.28 -3.86
N ALA A 54 -7.65 3.90 -4.06
CA ALA A 54 -7.75 5.20 -4.72
C ALA A 54 -7.08 6.32 -3.91
N SER A 55 -7.18 6.29 -2.57
CA SER A 55 -6.52 7.27 -1.71
C SER A 55 -4.99 7.21 -1.80
N LEU A 56 -4.42 6.02 -1.93
CA LEU A 56 -2.98 5.82 -2.14
C LEU A 56 -2.51 6.49 -3.43
N ASP A 57 -3.26 6.37 -4.52
CA ASP A 57 -2.91 7.03 -5.79
C ASP A 57 -2.81 8.55 -5.63
N THR A 58 -3.71 9.15 -4.85
CA THR A 58 -3.73 10.63 -4.67
C THR A 58 -2.80 11.16 -3.57
N ALA A 59 -2.12 10.30 -2.82
CA ALA A 59 -1.32 10.70 -1.66
C ALA A 59 -0.10 11.55 -2.03
N ARG A 60 0.17 12.62 -1.27
CA ARG A 60 1.35 13.49 -1.49
C ARG A 60 2.58 12.95 -0.75
N VAL A 61 3.19 11.91 -1.31
CA VAL A 61 4.32 11.18 -0.70
C VAL A 61 5.55 12.06 -0.45
N SER A 62 5.77 13.10 -1.26
CA SER A 62 6.93 14.00 -1.13
C SER A 62 6.92 14.87 0.12
N SER A 63 5.76 15.03 0.78
CA SER A 63 5.66 15.77 2.04
C SER A 63 5.77 14.89 3.29
N LEU A 64 5.91 13.57 3.13
CA LEU A 64 6.07 12.64 4.25
C LEU A 64 7.51 12.68 4.77
N SER A 65 7.65 12.53 6.08
CA SER A 65 8.93 12.17 6.72
C SER A 65 9.45 10.82 6.22
N ASP A 66 10.68 10.47 6.53
CA ASP A 66 11.27 9.19 6.12
C ASP A 66 10.49 7.98 6.66
N ASP A 67 10.10 8.03 7.94
CA ASP A 67 9.35 6.95 8.60
C ASP A 67 7.94 6.82 8.02
N GLU A 68 7.23 7.92 7.82
CA GLU A 68 5.90 7.92 7.20
C GLU A 68 5.97 7.44 5.75
N ARG A 69 6.99 7.84 4.99
CA ARG A 69 7.19 7.36 3.62
C ARG A 69 7.46 5.86 3.58
N LEU A 70 8.23 5.33 4.52
CA LEU A 70 8.46 3.88 4.63
C LEU A 70 7.15 3.15 4.96
N ALA A 71 6.41 3.62 5.97
CA ALA A 71 5.11 3.06 6.35
C ALA A 71 4.12 3.07 5.19
N TYR A 72 4.05 4.19 4.46
CA TYR A 72 3.24 4.33 3.26
C TYR A 72 3.57 3.25 2.22
N TRP A 73 4.84 3.04 1.88
CA TRP A 73 5.23 2.03 0.88
C TRP A 73 4.97 0.59 1.33
N ILE A 74 5.15 0.29 2.62
CA ILE A 74 4.79 -1.01 3.18
C ILE A 74 3.28 -1.25 3.05
N ASN A 75 2.47 -0.24 3.37
CA ASN A 75 1.03 -0.30 3.26
C ASN A 75 0.54 -0.44 1.80
N VAL A 76 1.18 0.28 0.86
CA VAL A 76 0.95 0.13 -0.58
C VAL A 76 1.23 -1.30 -1.01
N TYR A 77 2.41 -1.84 -0.68
CA TYR A 77 2.81 -3.20 -1.05
C TYR A 77 1.80 -4.24 -0.54
N ASN A 78 1.43 -4.16 0.74
CA ASN A 78 0.51 -5.13 1.35
C ASN A 78 -0.90 -5.05 0.73
N ALA A 79 -1.42 -3.84 0.51
CA ALA A 79 -2.74 -3.65 -0.08
C ALA A 79 -2.79 -4.13 -1.53
N TYR A 80 -1.77 -3.80 -2.33
CA TYR A 80 -1.73 -4.24 -3.71
C TYR A 80 -1.40 -5.72 -3.88
N THR A 81 -0.73 -6.36 -2.90
CA THR A 81 -0.62 -7.82 -2.84
C THR A 81 -2.00 -8.47 -2.73
N ILE A 82 -2.86 -7.97 -1.82
CA ILE A 82 -4.25 -8.44 -1.72
C ILE A 82 -4.98 -8.19 -3.05
N GLN A 83 -4.88 -6.99 -3.60
CA GLN A 83 -5.52 -6.64 -4.88
C GLN A 83 -5.07 -7.53 -6.05
N LEU A 84 -3.80 -7.95 -6.08
CA LEU A 84 -3.26 -8.85 -7.08
C LEU A 84 -3.90 -10.24 -6.94
N VAL A 85 -3.97 -10.79 -5.72
CA VAL A 85 -4.64 -12.07 -5.47
C VAL A 85 -6.13 -12.02 -5.85
N LEU A 86 -6.81 -10.91 -5.54
CA LEU A 86 -8.21 -10.72 -5.93
C LEU A 86 -8.40 -10.68 -7.44
N ARG A 87 -7.55 -9.93 -8.16
CA ARG A 87 -7.62 -9.78 -9.62
C ARG A 87 -7.50 -11.11 -10.35
N HIS A 88 -6.67 -12.01 -9.84
CA HIS A 88 -6.39 -13.30 -10.48
C HIS A 88 -7.20 -14.47 -9.91
N HIS A 89 -8.07 -14.22 -8.92
CA HIS A 89 -8.85 -15.27 -8.24
C HIS A 89 -7.99 -16.43 -7.68
N GLU A 90 -6.72 -16.17 -7.37
CA GLU A 90 -5.79 -17.18 -6.88
C GLU A 90 -6.08 -17.49 -5.40
N ARG A 91 -6.01 -18.77 -5.01
CA ARG A 91 -6.37 -19.21 -3.64
C ARG A 91 -5.38 -20.23 -3.06
N GLU A 92 -4.48 -20.78 -3.88
CA GLU A 92 -3.49 -21.76 -3.47
C GLU A 92 -2.12 -21.12 -3.25
N SER A 93 -1.65 -20.34 -4.23
CA SER A 93 -0.36 -19.67 -4.15
C SER A 93 -0.28 -18.47 -5.07
N ILE A 94 0.07 -17.29 -4.52
CA ILE A 94 0.32 -16.09 -5.31
C ILE A 94 1.37 -16.32 -6.43
N ARG A 95 2.27 -17.30 -6.25
CA ARG A 95 3.29 -17.69 -7.25
C ARG A 95 2.69 -18.35 -8.51
N ASN A 96 1.41 -18.69 -8.50
CA ASN A 96 0.67 -19.19 -9.66
C ASN A 96 0.21 -18.07 -10.59
N ILE A 97 0.20 -16.83 -10.11
CA ILE A 97 -0.10 -15.66 -10.94
C ILE A 97 1.07 -15.44 -11.90
N ASN A 98 0.76 -15.22 -13.18
CA ASN A 98 1.73 -15.08 -14.27
C ASN A 98 2.73 -16.26 -14.36
N ARG A 99 2.31 -17.47 -13.95
CA ARG A 99 3.16 -18.66 -14.05
C ARG A 99 3.51 -18.95 -15.52
N THR A 100 4.79 -19.04 -15.80
CA THR A 100 5.43 -19.55 -17.02
C THR A 100 4.70 -20.76 -17.62
N LEU A 101 4.28 -20.65 -18.88
CA LEU A 101 3.83 -21.76 -19.71
C LEU A 101 5.05 -22.41 -20.39
N GLY A 102 5.50 -23.55 -19.87
CA GLY A 102 6.60 -24.33 -20.46
C GLY A 102 7.96 -23.60 -20.40
N PHE A 103 8.57 -23.34 -21.56
CA PHE A 103 9.89 -22.69 -21.70
C PHE A 103 9.83 -21.15 -21.74
N LEU A 104 8.63 -20.55 -21.69
CA LEU A 104 8.46 -19.10 -21.73
C LEU A 104 8.44 -18.52 -20.32
N GLN A 105 9.60 -18.04 -19.83
CA GLN A 105 9.69 -17.35 -18.54
C GLN A 105 8.89 -16.04 -18.57
N LEU A 106 7.65 -16.10 -18.09
CA LEU A 106 6.91 -14.91 -17.73
C LEU A 106 7.51 -14.36 -16.44
N LYS A 107 7.71 -13.04 -16.41
CA LYS A 107 8.15 -12.34 -15.20
C LYS A 107 7.12 -12.62 -14.09
N GLY A 108 7.60 -12.96 -12.89
CA GLY A 108 6.76 -13.42 -11.77
C GLY A 108 5.73 -12.38 -11.33
N PRO A 109 4.77 -12.74 -10.46
CA PRO A 109 3.52 -11.98 -10.26
C PRO A 109 3.70 -10.54 -9.77
N TRP A 110 4.86 -10.23 -9.18
CA TRP A 110 5.24 -8.89 -8.76
C TRP A 110 5.52 -7.93 -9.92
N ASN A 111 5.69 -8.41 -11.14
CA ASN A 111 6.02 -7.60 -12.32
C ASN A 111 4.82 -6.86 -12.94
N GLU A 112 3.60 -7.11 -12.45
CA GLU A 112 2.40 -6.53 -13.02
C GLU A 112 2.30 -5.05 -12.64
N GLN A 113 2.07 -4.18 -13.63
CA GLN A 113 1.85 -2.75 -13.42
C GLN A 113 0.44 -2.50 -12.85
N ILE A 114 0.23 -2.88 -11.60
CA ILE A 114 -1.05 -2.81 -10.89
C ILE A 114 -1.08 -1.72 -9.83
N VAL A 115 0.09 -1.32 -9.30
CA VAL A 115 0.19 -0.42 -8.15
C VAL A 115 0.01 1.02 -8.60
N ARG A 116 -1.07 1.67 -8.14
CA ARG A 116 -1.25 3.13 -8.26
C ARG A 116 -1.01 3.79 -6.92
N ALA A 117 0.02 4.61 -6.83
CA ALA A 117 0.49 5.21 -5.59
C ALA A 117 1.16 6.56 -5.89
N GLY A 118 0.82 7.61 -5.15
CA GLY A 118 1.47 8.93 -5.30
C GLY A 118 1.48 9.49 -6.72
N GLY A 119 0.43 9.25 -7.50
CA GLY A 119 0.22 9.73 -8.86
C GLY A 119 1.03 8.98 -9.92
N ARG A 120 1.54 7.80 -9.59
CA ARG A 120 2.39 6.99 -10.47
C ARG A 120 1.95 5.53 -10.46
N VAL A 121 2.31 4.82 -11.54
CA VAL A 121 2.08 3.39 -11.69
C VAL A 121 3.39 2.65 -11.44
N TYR A 122 3.32 1.60 -10.61
CA TYR A 122 4.44 0.75 -10.22
C TYR A 122 4.09 -0.73 -10.38
N THR A 123 5.12 -1.54 -10.29
CA THR A 123 5.11 -2.97 -10.00
C THR A 123 5.26 -3.20 -8.48
N LEU A 124 5.22 -4.45 -8.04
CA LEU A 124 5.49 -4.84 -6.65
C LEU A 124 6.93 -5.36 -6.44
N ASP A 125 7.80 -5.28 -7.45
CA ASP A 125 9.21 -5.71 -7.41
C ASP A 125 10.21 -4.58 -7.15
#